data_AF-A0A5C9EPH6-F1
#
_entry.id   AF-A0A5C9EPH6-F1
#
_cell.length_a   1.000
_cell.length_b   1.000
_cell.length_c   1.000
_cell.angle_alpha   90.00
_cell.angle_beta   90.00
_cell.angle_gamma   90.00
#
_symmetry.space_group_name_H-M   'P 1'
#
loop_
_entity.id
_entity.type
_entity.pdbx_description
1 polymer ?
#
loop_
_entity_poly.entity_id
_entity_poly.type
_entity_poly.pdbx_seq_one_letter_code
_entity_poly.pdbx_strand_id
1 'polypeptide(L)'
;MLINWLYAEGPADVGLSFLDFYSVGHICMGIGIFLLFSLLYTIPMGKEEGTSQIILPLWAVWVITVIAGIAWEIIENTLFFDLGLKFELRADSIPNIISDIIFVAIGGAGMWIFAHLLFKYQKKIWPYYVLGLLGLVLWIGIFLILRFFTLF
;
A
#
# COMPACT_ATOMS: atom_id res chain seq x y z
N MET A 1 -12.91 0.85 26.34
CA MET A 1 -13.75 1.20 25.17
C MET A 1 -13.15 2.30 24.28
N LEU A 2 -11.90 2.76 24.51
CA LEU A 2 -11.23 3.69 23.59
C LEU A 2 -10.20 2.99 22.68
N ILE A 3 -9.66 1.85 23.13
CA ILE A 3 -8.62 1.10 22.41
C ILE A 3 -9.22 0.37 21.20
N ASN A 4 -10.39 -0.27 21.36
CA ASN A 4 -11.08 -0.94 20.27
C ASN A 4 -11.55 0.01 19.14
N TRP A 5 -11.64 1.33 19.39
CA TRP A 5 -11.86 2.31 18.33
C TRP A 5 -10.60 2.56 17.50
N LEU A 6 -9.42 2.42 18.12
CA LEU A 6 -8.14 2.64 17.46
C LEU A 6 -7.60 1.37 16.80
N TYR A 7 -7.68 0.22 17.46
CA TYR A 7 -7.23 -1.08 16.95
C TYR A 7 -8.34 -2.12 17.10
N ALA A 8 -8.55 -2.96 16.09
CA ALA A 8 -9.49 -4.07 16.16
C ALA A 8 -8.95 -5.16 17.11
N GLU A 9 -9.62 -5.36 18.25
CA GLU A 9 -9.26 -6.39 19.24
C GLU A 9 -9.94 -7.73 18.96
N GLY A 10 -10.98 -7.74 18.12
CA GLY A 10 -11.64 -8.96 17.67
C GLY A 10 -12.40 -8.78 16.36
N PRO A 11 -13.06 -9.86 15.86
CA PRO A 11 -13.76 -9.86 14.58
C PRO A 11 -14.82 -8.76 14.47
N ALA A 12 -15.51 -8.50 15.58
CA ALA A 12 -16.57 -7.49 15.64
C ALA A 12 -16.06 -6.05 15.46
N ASP A 13 -14.76 -5.79 15.54
CA ASP A 13 -14.17 -4.46 15.38
C ASP A 13 -13.56 -4.24 13.98
N VAL A 14 -13.37 -5.32 13.20
CA VAL A 14 -12.79 -5.27 11.84
C VAL A 14 -13.68 -4.45 10.91
N GLY A 15 -13.05 -3.57 10.11
CA GLY A 15 -13.75 -2.58 9.27
C GLY A 15 -14.37 -1.43 10.07
N LEU A 16 -14.35 -1.43 11.40
CA LEU A 16 -14.90 -0.33 12.23
C LEU A 16 -13.81 0.52 12.87
N SER A 17 -12.79 -0.12 13.43
CA SER A 17 -11.65 0.55 14.04
C SER A 17 -10.81 1.30 13.01
N PHE A 18 -10.03 2.28 13.46
CA PHE A 18 -8.99 2.86 12.60
C PHE A 18 -8.06 1.80 12.06
N LEU A 19 -7.59 0.88 12.89
CA LEU A 19 -6.57 -0.09 12.49
C LEU A 19 -7.10 -1.50 12.65
N ASP A 20 -7.04 -2.30 11.61
CA ASP A 20 -7.27 -3.73 11.68
C ASP A 20 -6.17 -4.49 10.94
N PHE A 21 -6.30 -5.81 10.85
CA PHE A 21 -5.28 -6.61 10.19
C PHE A 21 -5.23 -6.38 8.66
N TYR A 22 -6.30 -5.87 8.02
CA TYR A 22 -6.30 -5.49 6.61
C TYR A 22 -5.53 -4.19 6.36
N SER A 23 -5.41 -3.30 7.34
CA SER A 23 -4.61 -2.07 7.23
C SER A 23 -3.13 -2.32 6.84
N VAL A 24 -2.56 -3.46 7.22
CA VAL A 24 -1.22 -3.86 6.76
C VAL A 24 -1.22 -4.26 5.27
N GLY A 25 -2.31 -4.87 4.79
CA GLY A 25 -2.53 -5.12 3.37
C GLY A 25 -2.49 -3.84 2.54
N HIS A 26 -2.99 -2.71 3.09
CA HIS A 26 -2.95 -1.40 2.43
C HIS A 26 -1.52 -0.85 2.29
N ILE A 27 -0.63 -1.08 3.26
CA ILE A 27 0.81 -0.78 3.11
C ILE A 27 1.41 -1.60 1.95
N CYS A 28 1.11 -2.90 1.92
CA CYS A 28 1.57 -3.81 0.87
C CYS A 28 1.06 -3.38 -0.51
N MET A 29 -0.21 -2.98 -0.61
CA MET A 29 -0.80 -2.43 -1.82
C MET A 29 -0.09 -1.14 -2.27
N GLY A 30 0.16 -0.21 -1.34
CA GLY A 30 0.92 1.01 -1.63
C GLY A 30 2.31 0.74 -2.19
N ILE A 31 3.05 -0.21 -1.59
CA ILE A 31 4.36 -0.66 -2.10
C ILE A 31 4.21 -1.25 -3.50
N GLY A 32 3.25 -2.15 -3.71
CA GLY A 32 3.07 -2.86 -4.97
C GLY A 32 2.70 -1.93 -6.13
N ILE A 33 1.74 -1.04 -5.91
CA ILE A 33 1.31 -0.04 -6.90
C ILE A 33 2.47 0.90 -7.23
N PHE A 34 3.17 1.40 -6.21
CA PHE A 34 4.31 2.29 -6.43
C PHE A 34 5.43 1.60 -7.22
N LEU A 35 5.77 0.36 -6.88
CA LEU A 35 6.75 -0.44 -7.62
C LEU A 35 6.36 -0.59 -9.09
N LEU A 36 5.10 -0.95 -9.36
CA LEU A 36 4.59 -1.14 -10.71
C LEU A 36 4.71 0.15 -11.54
N PHE A 37 4.15 1.27 -11.07
CA PHE A 37 4.15 2.51 -11.82
C PHE A 37 5.53 3.19 -11.86
N SER A 38 6.39 2.94 -10.87
CA SER A 38 7.77 3.43 -10.89
C SER A 38 8.60 2.82 -12.01
N LEU A 39 8.16 1.75 -12.70
CA LEU A 39 8.80 1.28 -13.94
C LEU A 39 8.89 2.39 -15.00
N LEU A 40 7.90 3.28 -15.06
CA LEU A 40 7.89 4.44 -15.97
C LEU A 40 8.96 5.49 -15.61
N TYR A 41 9.47 5.45 -14.37
CA TYR A 41 10.61 6.24 -13.93
C TYR A 41 11.93 5.48 -14.10
N THR A 42 11.99 4.22 -13.66
CA THR A 42 13.24 3.46 -13.56
C THR A 42 13.73 2.95 -14.90
N ILE A 43 12.86 2.48 -15.79
CA ILE A 43 13.27 1.96 -17.12
C ILE A 43 14.03 3.04 -17.92
N PRO A 44 13.54 4.29 -18.03
CA PRO A 44 14.30 5.34 -18.68
C PRO A 44 15.59 5.71 -17.95
N MET A 45 15.61 5.70 -16.61
CA MET A 45 16.80 6.01 -15.80
C MET A 45 17.91 4.96 -15.93
N GLY A 46 17.58 3.74 -16.37
CA GLY A 46 18.56 2.68 -16.64
C GLY A 46 19.23 2.77 -18.00
N LYS A 47 18.79 3.69 -18.87
CA LYS A 47 19.38 3.89 -20.20
C LYS A 47 20.70 4.66 -20.10
N GLU A 48 21.52 4.54 -21.13
CA GLU A 48 22.82 5.22 -21.22
C GLU A 48 22.70 6.74 -21.04
N GLU A 49 23.74 7.32 -20.44
CA GLU A 49 23.84 8.75 -20.17
C GLU A 49 23.61 9.58 -21.44
N GLY A 50 22.68 10.55 -21.37
CA GLY A 50 22.32 11.40 -22.52
C GLY A 50 21.08 10.93 -23.31
N THR A 51 20.53 9.74 -23.04
CA THR A 51 19.31 9.23 -23.69
C THR A 51 18.12 9.06 -22.73
N SER A 52 18.34 9.27 -21.44
CA SER A 52 17.32 9.11 -20.40
C SER A 52 16.35 10.29 -20.38
N GLN A 53 15.10 10.02 -20.70
CA GLN A 53 13.99 10.95 -20.52
C GLN A 53 13.04 10.37 -19.48
N ILE A 54 12.87 11.05 -18.36
CA ILE A 54 11.91 10.66 -17.32
C ILE A 54 10.50 10.78 -17.93
N ILE A 55 9.81 9.65 -18.07
CA ILE A 55 8.43 9.62 -18.58
C ILE A 55 7.46 10.07 -17.48
N LEU A 56 7.68 9.57 -16.25
CA LEU A 56 6.85 9.87 -15.09
C LEU A 56 7.73 10.10 -13.86
N PRO A 57 7.72 11.30 -13.24
CA PRO A 57 8.52 11.55 -12.05
C PRO A 57 7.97 10.79 -10.83
N LEU A 58 8.85 10.44 -9.88
CA LEU A 58 8.48 9.63 -8.71
C LEU A 58 7.36 10.25 -7.84
N TRP A 59 7.28 11.58 -7.73
CA TRP A 59 6.18 12.24 -7.01
C TRP A 59 4.83 11.99 -7.69
N ALA A 60 4.78 11.91 -9.02
CA ALA A 60 3.56 11.63 -9.76
C ALA A 60 3.16 10.15 -9.63
N VAL A 61 4.15 9.25 -9.58
CA VAL A 61 3.93 7.83 -9.21
C VAL A 61 3.30 7.71 -7.83
N TRP A 62 3.77 8.52 -6.86
CA TRP A 62 3.18 8.56 -5.52
C TRP A 62 1.73 9.05 -5.53
N VAL A 63 1.43 10.13 -6.25
CA VAL A 63 0.05 10.63 -6.41
C VAL A 63 -0.86 9.57 -7.04
N ILE A 64 -0.41 8.87 -8.09
CA ILE A 64 -1.15 7.76 -8.69
C ILE A 64 -1.40 6.64 -7.68
N THR A 65 -0.42 6.35 -6.82
CA THR A 65 -0.55 5.35 -5.76
C THR A 65 -1.67 5.71 -4.77
N VAL A 66 -1.74 6.99 -4.36
CA VAL A 66 -2.81 7.47 -3.47
C VAL A 66 -4.17 7.44 -4.17
N ILE A 67 -4.26 7.86 -5.42
CA ILE A 67 -5.50 7.81 -6.21
C ILE A 67 -5.98 6.35 -6.34
N ALA A 68 -5.07 5.42 -6.57
CA ALA A 68 -5.41 4.00 -6.65
C ALA A 68 -5.88 3.45 -5.30
N GLY A 69 -5.32 3.91 -4.17
CA GLY A 69 -5.83 3.61 -2.83
C GLY A 69 -7.25 4.11 -2.62
N ILE A 70 -7.55 5.35 -2.99
CA ILE A 70 -8.92 5.90 -2.93
C ILE A 70 -9.89 5.09 -3.81
N ALA A 71 -9.46 4.75 -5.03
CA ALA A 71 -10.27 3.94 -5.93
C ALA A 71 -10.52 2.53 -5.37
N TRP A 72 -9.52 1.94 -4.71
CA TRP A 72 -9.64 0.65 -4.04
C TRP A 72 -10.70 0.69 -2.94
N GLU A 73 -10.66 1.68 -2.04
CA GLU A 73 -11.67 1.85 -1.00
C GLU A 73 -13.09 1.96 -1.54
N ILE A 74 -13.26 2.67 -2.66
CA ILE A 74 -14.54 2.79 -3.33
C ILE A 74 -14.99 1.43 -3.86
N ILE A 75 -14.12 0.69 -4.56
CA ILE A 75 -14.43 -0.66 -5.09
C ILE A 75 -14.78 -1.60 -3.95
N GLU A 76 -14.01 -1.57 -2.87
CA GLU A 76 -14.18 -2.43 -1.72
C GLU A 76 -15.52 -2.16 -1.00
N ASN A 77 -15.84 -0.89 -0.74
CA ASN A 77 -17.07 -0.51 -0.04
C ASN A 77 -18.32 -0.41 -0.94
N THR A 78 -18.20 -0.72 -2.23
CA THR A 78 -19.34 -0.82 -3.16
C THR A 78 -19.43 -2.21 -3.75
N LEU A 79 -18.53 -2.54 -4.68
CA LEU A 79 -18.55 -3.79 -5.43
C LEU A 79 -18.35 -5.01 -4.53
N PHE A 80 -17.37 -5.01 -3.62
CA PHE A 80 -17.13 -6.18 -2.77
C PHE A 80 -18.21 -6.35 -1.71
N PHE A 81 -18.80 -5.25 -1.24
CA PHE A 81 -19.95 -5.28 -0.37
C PHE A 81 -21.16 -5.91 -1.08
N ASP A 82 -21.50 -5.44 -2.28
CA ASP A 82 -22.62 -5.97 -3.08
C ASP A 82 -22.44 -7.44 -3.48
N LEU A 83 -21.19 -7.86 -3.74
CA LEU A 83 -20.86 -9.26 -4.05
C LEU A 83 -20.78 -10.16 -2.81
N GLY A 84 -20.93 -9.61 -1.61
CA GLY A 84 -20.83 -10.35 -0.35
C GLY A 84 -19.43 -10.91 -0.06
N LEU A 85 -18.39 -10.27 -0.60
CA LEU A 85 -16.98 -10.65 -0.43
C LEU A 85 -16.34 -9.95 0.78
N LYS A 86 -17.02 -8.95 1.35
CA LYS A 86 -16.57 -8.22 2.53
C LYS A 86 -16.58 -9.07 3.80
N PHE A 87 -15.60 -8.81 4.67
CA PHE A 87 -15.53 -9.44 5.98
C PHE A 87 -16.81 -9.17 6.77
N GLU A 88 -17.44 -10.24 7.28
CA GLU A 88 -18.74 -10.20 7.95
C GLU A 88 -19.87 -9.45 7.21
N LEU A 89 -19.78 -9.31 5.87
CA LEU A 89 -20.75 -8.55 5.06
C LEU A 89 -20.98 -7.13 5.60
N ARG A 90 -19.89 -6.48 6.02
CA ARG A 90 -19.93 -5.17 6.67
C ARG A 90 -19.21 -4.12 5.83
N ALA A 91 -19.79 -2.92 5.74
CA ALA A 91 -19.11 -1.77 5.15
C ALA A 91 -18.14 -1.14 6.16
N ASP A 92 -17.06 -0.55 5.65
CA ASP A 92 -16.07 0.08 6.51
C ASP A 92 -16.61 1.39 7.08
N SER A 93 -16.14 1.71 8.27
CA SER A 93 -16.34 3.01 8.88
C SER A 93 -15.48 4.07 8.16
N ILE A 94 -15.92 5.33 8.20
CA ILE A 94 -15.13 6.45 7.67
C ILE A 94 -13.71 6.48 8.27
N PRO A 95 -13.50 6.28 9.59
CA PRO A 95 -12.17 6.11 10.17
C PRO A 95 -11.28 5.06 9.50
N ASN A 96 -11.83 3.87 9.25
CA ASN A 96 -11.12 2.74 8.67
C ASN A 96 -10.68 3.08 7.23
N ILE A 97 -11.62 3.54 6.39
CA ILE A 97 -11.36 4.01 5.01
C ILE A 97 -10.22 5.06 4.97
N ILE A 98 -10.28 6.07 5.86
CA ILE A 98 -9.26 7.12 5.90
C ILE A 98 -7.89 6.52 6.26
N SER A 99 -7.85 5.63 7.24
CA SER A 99 -6.60 5.01 7.68
C SER A 99 -5.96 4.16 6.58
N ASP A 100 -6.77 3.44 5.81
CA ASP A 100 -6.31 2.52 4.78
C ASP A 100 -5.72 3.29 3.61
N ILE A 101 -6.35 4.39 3.20
CA ILE A 101 -5.78 5.34 2.23
C ILE A 101 -4.44 5.90 2.74
N ILE A 102 -4.35 6.26 4.03
CA ILE A 102 -3.10 6.74 4.63
C ILE A 102 -2.02 5.66 4.57
N PHE A 103 -2.34 4.40 4.83
CA PHE A 103 -1.37 3.31 4.75
C PHE A 103 -0.90 3.02 3.32
N VAL A 104 -1.80 3.09 2.33
CA VAL A 104 -1.40 3.06 0.92
C VAL A 104 -0.40 4.17 0.62
N ALA A 105 -0.69 5.40 1.08
CA ALA A 105 0.18 6.55 0.89
C ALA A 105 1.54 6.37 1.57
N ILE A 106 1.58 5.81 2.78
CA ILE A 106 2.80 5.50 3.54
C ILE A 106 3.63 4.43 2.83
N GLY A 107 3.01 3.33 2.37
CA GLY A 107 3.69 2.28 1.62
C GLY A 107 4.35 2.82 0.34
N GLY A 108 3.61 3.64 -0.42
CA GLY A 108 4.14 4.32 -1.59
C GLY A 108 5.24 5.34 -1.25
N ALA A 109 5.09 6.12 -0.18
CA ALA A 109 6.09 7.11 0.24
C ALA A 109 7.40 6.45 0.69
N GLY A 110 7.34 5.30 1.37
CA GLY A 110 8.52 4.53 1.74
C GLY A 110 9.32 4.11 0.50
N MET A 111 8.64 3.58 -0.53
CA MET A 111 9.27 3.24 -1.80
C MET A 111 9.79 4.45 -2.55
N TRP A 112 9.07 5.58 -2.50
CA TRP A 112 9.52 6.83 -3.10
C TRP A 112 10.83 7.33 -2.49
N ILE A 113 10.90 7.43 -1.16
CA ILE A 113 12.12 7.84 -0.46
C ILE A 113 13.27 6.90 -0.80
N PHE A 114 13.00 5.59 -0.78
CA PHE A 114 14.01 4.59 -1.11
C PHE A 114 14.51 4.70 -2.55
N ALA A 115 13.61 4.87 -3.52
CA ALA A 115 13.98 5.12 -4.92
C ALA A 115 14.81 6.40 -5.06
N HIS A 116 14.40 7.49 -4.42
CA HIS A 116 15.11 8.77 -4.48
C HIS A 116 16.54 8.65 -3.93
N LEU A 117 16.70 8.00 -2.76
CA LEU A 117 18.01 7.77 -2.17
C LEU A 117 18.85 6.83 -3.04
N LEU A 118 18.29 5.71 -3.51
CA LEU A 118 19.03 4.78 -4.33
C LEU A 118 19.54 5.46 -5.61
N PHE A 119 18.65 6.08 -6.39
CA PHE A 119 19.04 6.69 -7.67
C PHE A 119 19.87 7.97 -7.54
N LYS A 120 19.89 8.59 -6.35
CA LYS A 120 20.83 9.67 -6.03
C LYS A 120 22.27 9.18 -5.90
N TYR A 121 22.49 7.97 -5.37
CA TYR A 121 23.83 7.43 -5.07
C TYR A 121 24.27 6.27 -5.97
N GLN A 122 23.33 5.53 -6.57
CA GLN A 122 23.56 4.35 -7.40
C GLN A 122 22.52 4.27 -8.53
N LYS A 123 22.97 4.10 -9.78
CA LYS A 123 22.07 3.97 -10.93
C LYS A 123 21.52 2.55 -11.16
N LYS A 124 21.89 1.58 -10.32
CA LYS A 124 21.43 0.19 -10.46
C LYS A 124 19.97 0.09 -10.05
N ILE A 125 19.13 -0.38 -10.96
CA ILE A 125 17.69 -0.49 -10.76
C ILE A 125 17.29 -1.72 -9.94
N TRP A 126 18.00 -2.85 -10.12
CA TRP A 126 17.60 -4.11 -9.51
C TRP A 126 17.52 -4.09 -7.96
N PRO A 127 18.39 -3.40 -7.19
CA PRO A 127 18.29 -3.39 -5.73
C PRO A 127 16.98 -2.76 -5.25
N TYR A 128 16.47 -1.76 -5.98
CA TYR A 128 15.20 -1.12 -5.69
C TYR A 128 14.03 -2.11 -5.74
N TYR A 129 13.96 -2.91 -6.81
CA TYR A 129 12.90 -3.90 -6.98
C TYR A 129 13.05 -5.11 -6.05
N VAL A 130 14.27 -5.57 -5.79
CA VAL A 130 14.49 -6.67 -4.84
C VAL A 130 14.03 -6.29 -3.43
N LEU A 131 14.39 -5.09 -2.96
CA LEU A 131 13.95 -4.62 -1.64
C LEU A 131 12.45 -4.36 -1.60
N GLY A 132 11.86 -3.86 -2.68
CA GLY A 132 10.41 -3.74 -2.80
C GLY A 132 9.69 -5.09 -2.68
N LEU A 133 10.16 -6.11 -3.40
CA LEU A 133 9.61 -7.47 -3.32
C LEU A 133 9.79 -8.10 -1.93
N LEU A 134 10.95 -7.92 -1.30
CA LEU A 134 11.17 -8.36 0.08
C LEU A 134 10.22 -7.65 1.06
N GLY A 135 9.97 -6.36 0.85
CA GLY A 135 8.99 -5.58 1.59
C GLY A 135 7.57 -6.14 1.45
N LEU A 136 7.14 -6.48 0.23
CA LEU A 136 5.84 -7.12 0.00
C LEU A 136 5.72 -8.44 0.77
N VAL A 137 6.73 -9.31 0.68
CA VAL A 137 6.74 -10.60 1.40
C VAL A 137 6.70 -10.39 2.91
N LEU A 138 7.46 -9.43 3.44
CA LEU A 138 7.46 -9.09 4.86
C LEU A 138 6.07 -8.65 5.33
N TRP A 139 5.42 -7.73 4.62
CA TRP A 139 4.11 -7.21 5.01
C TRP A 139 2.99 -8.24 4.86
N ILE A 140 3.07 -9.13 3.86
CA ILE A 140 2.20 -10.31 3.78
C ILE A 140 2.38 -11.21 5.02
N GLY A 141 3.61 -11.44 5.46
CA GLY A 141 3.89 -12.17 6.69
C GLY A 141 3.26 -11.52 7.93
N ILE A 142 3.40 -10.20 8.06
CA ILE A 142 2.79 -9.43 9.17
C ILE A 142 1.26 -9.50 9.11
N PHE A 143 0.66 -9.38 7.92
CA PHE A 143 -0.78 -9.55 7.71
C PHE A 143 -1.28 -10.90 8.24
N LEU A 144 -0.59 -12.00 7.90
CA LEU A 144 -0.97 -13.33 8.35
C LEU A 144 -0.89 -13.48 9.89
N ILE A 145 0.12 -12.86 10.51
CA ILE A 145 0.28 -12.87 11.97
C ILE A 145 -0.83 -12.07 12.65
N LEU A 146 -1.10 -10.84 12.21
CA LEU A 146 -2.15 -10.00 12.79
C LEU A 146 -3.52 -10.66 12.62
N ARG A 147 -3.81 -11.21 11.43
CA ARG A 147 -5.04 -11.94 11.18
C ARG A 147 -5.20 -13.13 12.14
N PHE A 148 -4.12 -13.86 12.44
CA PHE A 148 -4.19 -14.97 13.38
C PHE A 148 -4.59 -14.48 14.79
N PHE A 149 -3.97 -13.41 15.29
CA PHE A 149 -4.26 -12.88 16.63
C PHE A 149 -5.61 -12.17 16.76
N THR A 150 -6.18 -11.62 15.67
CA THR A 150 -7.49 -10.98 15.73
C THR A 150 -8.65 -11.98 15.63
N LEU A 151 -8.43 -13.13 14.96
CA LEU A 151 -9.51 -14.10 14.68
C LEU A 151 -9.54 -15.31 15.64
N PHE A 152 -8.45 -15.60 16.37
CA PHE A 152 -8.31 -16.78 17.23
C PHE A 152 -7.73 -16.41 18.59
#